data_AF-A0A914QXC2-F1
#
_entry.id   AF-A0A914QXC2-F1
#
_cell.length_a   1.000
_cell.length_b   1.000
_cell.length_c   1.000
_cell.angle_alpha   90.00
_cell.angle_beta   90.00
_cell.angle_gamma   90.00
#
_symmetry.space_group_name_H-M   'P 1'
#
loop_
_entity.id
_entity.type
_entity.pdbx_description
1 polymer ?
#
loop_
_entity_poly.entity_id
_entity_poly.type
_entity_poly.pdbx_seq_one_letter_code
_entity_poly.pdbx_strand_id
1 'polypeptide(L)'
;MAAILRAMDNILHVPLEDSDRERDKTIIYRVVDNGDENQPFTDEVANACMNLWADKNVRKAYDMRSEYQLNDSAKYFLDSVSRIHEHGYRPSEQDILYSRVATTGVVEVKFKIKDLDFRLVSMF
;
A
#
# COMPACT_ATOMS: atom_id res chain seq x y z
N MET A 1 -1.70 3.84 2.76
CA MET A 1 -1.70 4.90 3.80
C MET A 1 -3.05 5.61 3.89
N ALA A 2 -3.53 6.26 2.81
CA ALA A 2 -4.79 7.03 2.84
C ALA A 2 -6.02 6.28 3.39
N ALA A 3 -6.19 4.99 3.07
CA ALA A 3 -7.28 4.19 3.63
C ALA A 3 -7.22 4.06 5.17
N ILE A 4 -6.03 3.95 5.75
CA ILE A 4 -5.83 3.89 7.21
C ILE A 4 -6.18 5.24 7.83
N LEU A 5 -5.71 6.34 7.25
CA LEU A 5 -6.00 7.70 7.74
C LEU A 5 -7.51 8.00 7.68
N ARG A 6 -8.19 7.63 6.58
CA ARG A 6 -9.64 7.75 6.45
C ARG A 6 -10.40 6.93 7.48
N ALA A 7 -9.91 5.72 7.79
CA ALA A 7 -10.50 4.89 8.83
C ALA A 7 -10.30 5.47 10.23
N MET A 8 -9.12 6.04 10.51
CA MET A 8 -8.83 6.76 11.75
C MET A 8 -9.78 7.93 11.96
N ASP A 9 -10.04 8.73 10.91
CA ASP A 9 -10.91 9.91 10.99
C ASP A 9 -12.40 9.54 11.10
N ASN A 10 -12.87 8.58 10.28
CA ASN A 10 -14.31 8.37 10.06
C ASN A 10 -14.90 7.16 10.81
N ILE A 11 -14.08 6.18 11.20
CA ILE A 11 -14.57 4.91 11.75
C ILE A 11 -14.07 4.74 13.19
N LEU A 12 -12.75 4.85 13.38
CA LEU A 12 -12.11 4.57 14.65
C LEU A 12 -12.10 5.80 15.57
N HIS A 13 -12.20 7.00 14.99
CA HIS A 13 -12.08 8.29 15.69
C HIS A 13 -10.84 8.37 16.60
N VAL A 14 -9.71 7.85 16.11
CA VAL A 14 -8.44 7.83 16.83
C VAL A 14 -7.55 8.96 16.29
N PRO A 15 -7.17 9.96 17.11
CA PRO A 15 -6.24 11.00 16.68
C PRO A 15 -4.83 10.43 16.50
N LEU A 16 -3.97 11.13 15.76
CA LEU A 16 -2.54 10.81 15.72
C LEU A 16 -1.93 10.96 17.13
N GLU A 17 -0.91 10.16 17.46
CA GLU A 17 -0.20 10.30 18.73
C GLU A 17 0.58 11.62 18.74
N ASP A 18 1.18 11.96 17.60
CA ASP A 18 1.92 13.20 17.39
C ASP A 18 1.12 14.19 16.55
N SER A 19 0.78 15.34 17.12
CA SER A 19 0.05 16.42 16.44
C SER A 19 0.84 17.06 15.31
N ASP A 20 2.18 16.99 15.32
CA ASP A 20 3.00 17.54 14.25
C ASP A 20 2.86 16.74 12.95
N ARG A 21 2.42 15.47 13.04
CA ARG A 21 2.16 14.58 11.91
C ARG A 21 0.86 14.85 11.17
N GLU A 22 0.06 15.81 11.63
CA GLU A 22 -1.10 16.29 10.87
C GLU A 22 -0.68 16.95 9.54
N ARG A 23 0.56 17.47 9.49
CA ARG A 23 1.19 17.94 8.24
C ARG A 23 1.42 16.81 7.26
N ASP A 24 1.97 15.69 7.73
CA ASP A 24 2.21 14.49 6.92
C ASP A 24 0.88 13.93 6.38
N LYS A 25 -0.17 13.91 7.21
CA LYS A 25 -1.52 13.52 6.79
C LYS A 25 -2.07 14.41 5.68
N THR A 26 -1.85 15.72 5.78
CA THR A 26 -2.25 16.68 4.74
C THR A 26 -1.54 16.41 3.42
N ILE A 27 -0.24 16.08 3.44
CA ILE A 27 0.51 15.71 2.23
C ILE A 27 -0.11 14.48 1.56
N ILE A 28 -0.41 13.44 2.32
CA ILE A 28 -1.03 12.22 1.77
C ILE A 28 -2.40 12.50 1.15
N TYR A 29 -3.24 13.30 1.80
CA TYR A 29 -4.56 13.65 1.23
C TYR A 29 -4.45 14.49 -0.04
N ARG A 30 -3.50 15.43 -0.11
CA ARG A 30 -3.27 16.22 -1.34
C ARG A 30 -2.95 15.35 -2.55
N VAL A 31 -2.10 14.32 -2.38
CA VAL A 31 -1.75 13.40 -3.48
C VAL A 31 -3.00 12.66 -3.99
N VAL A 32 -3.85 12.22 -3.07
CA VAL A 32 -5.08 11.49 -3.40
C VAL A 32 -6.11 12.42 -4.06
N ASP A 33 -6.30 13.62 -3.52
CA ASP A 33 -7.25 14.59 -4.06
C ASP A 33 -6.84 15.10 -5.46
N ASN A 34 -5.53 15.21 -5.72
CA ASN A 34 -5.01 15.55 -7.05
C ASN A 34 -5.03 14.38 -8.03
N GLY A 35 -5.27 13.14 -7.57
CA GLY A 35 -5.21 11.94 -8.41
C GLY A 35 -3.80 11.54 -8.85
N ASP A 36 -2.76 12.03 -8.16
CA ASP A 36 -1.34 11.81 -8.46
C ASP A 36 -0.82 10.47 -7.89
N GLU A 37 -1.72 9.53 -7.57
CA GLU A 37 -1.40 8.24 -6.94
C GLU A 37 -0.47 7.35 -7.78
N ASN A 38 -0.41 7.59 -9.10
CA ASN A 38 0.42 6.85 -10.04
C ASN A 38 1.78 7.51 -10.32
N GLN A 39 2.05 8.67 -9.71
CA GLN A 39 3.33 9.36 -9.88
C GLN A 39 4.41 8.71 -8.99
N PRO A 40 5.70 8.83 -9.37
CA PRO A 40 6.80 8.42 -8.50
C PRO A 40 6.70 9.10 -7.13
N PHE A 41 7.06 8.35 -6.07
CA PHE A 41 7.12 8.91 -4.72
C PHE A 41 8.14 10.05 -4.67
N THR A 42 7.66 11.25 -4.35
CA THR A 42 8.54 12.34 -3.96
C THR A 42 9.08 12.09 -2.55
N ASP A 43 10.23 12.68 -2.22
CA ASP A 43 10.85 12.58 -0.90
C ASP A 43 9.88 13.01 0.21
N GLU A 44 9.07 14.04 -0.06
CA GLU A 44 8.06 14.54 0.87
C GLU A 44 6.99 13.48 1.17
N VAL A 45 6.47 12.81 0.14
CA VAL A 45 5.43 11.77 0.29
C VAL A 45 5.99 10.52 0.95
N ALA A 46 7.22 10.13 0.61
CA ALA A 46 7.89 8.98 1.22
C ALA A 46 8.14 9.21 2.72
N ASN A 47 8.67 10.39 3.07
CA ASN A 47 8.89 10.76 4.47
C ASN A 47 7.59 10.85 5.25
N ALA A 48 6.54 11.47 4.68
CA ALA A 48 5.22 11.51 5.29
C ALA A 48 4.66 10.10 5.53
N CYS A 49 4.78 9.18 4.56
CA CYS A 49 4.39 7.79 4.73
C CYS A 49 5.16 7.09 5.86
N MET A 50 6.47 7.25 5.92
CA MET A 50 7.31 6.64 6.95
C MET A 50 6.99 7.19 8.35
N ASN A 51 6.82 8.51 8.47
CA ASN A 51 6.46 9.16 9.72
C ASN A 51 5.09 8.69 10.22
N LEU A 52 4.07 8.75 9.37
CA LEU A 52 2.74 8.27 9.73
C LEU A 52 2.75 6.78 10.10
N TRP A 53 3.52 5.96 9.38
CA TRP A 53 3.62 4.53 9.69
C TRP A 53 4.36 4.21 11.00
N ALA A 54 5.22 5.13 11.46
CA ALA A 54 5.88 5.04 12.75
C ALA A 54 4.99 5.49 13.92
N ASP A 55 3.85 6.13 13.67
CA ASP A 55 2.90 6.56 14.70
C ASP A 55 2.15 5.36 15.30
N LYS A 56 2.05 5.29 16.64
CA LYS A 56 1.42 4.13 17.31
C LYS A 56 -0.08 4.05 17.05
N ASN A 57 -0.76 5.18 16.92
CA ASN A 57 -2.19 5.19 16.65
C ASN A 57 -2.48 4.76 15.21
N VAL A 58 -1.59 5.07 14.26
CA VAL A 58 -1.66 4.53 12.89
C VAL A 58 -1.43 3.02 12.89
N ARG A 59 -0.45 2.51 13.66
CA ARG A 59 -0.24 1.06 13.81
C ARG A 59 -1.44 0.37 14.45
N LYS A 60 -2.03 0.97 15.49
CA LYS A 60 -3.26 0.48 16.13
C LYS A 60 -4.43 0.44 15.16
N ALA A 61 -4.59 1.47 14.32
CA ALA A 61 -5.61 1.49 13.28
C ALA A 61 -5.41 0.34 12.28
N TYR A 62 -4.16 0.06 11.88
CA TYR A 62 -3.84 -1.09 11.04
C TYR A 62 -4.18 -2.44 11.70
N ASP A 63 -4.01 -2.58 13.01
CA ASP A 63 -4.41 -3.80 13.72
C ASP A 63 -5.94 -4.01 13.66
N MET A 64 -6.69 -2.91 13.61
CA MET A 64 -8.15 -2.88 13.42
C MET A 64 -8.57 -2.90 11.94
N ARG A 65 -7.69 -3.30 11.02
CA ARG A 65 -8.01 -3.41 9.58
C ARG A 65 -9.16 -4.36 9.24
N SER A 66 -9.67 -5.14 10.20
CA SER A 66 -10.91 -5.91 10.01
C SER A 66 -12.15 -5.02 9.88
N GLU A 67 -12.11 -3.82 10.44
CA GLU A 67 -13.25 -2.90 10.50
C GLU A 67 -13.42 -2.07 9.22
N TYR A 68 -12.45 -2.12 8.30
CA TYR A 68 -12.46 -1.33 7.07
C TYR A 68 -11.71 -2.02 5.94
N GLN A 69 -11.96 -1.60 4.70
CA GLN A 69 -11.26 -2.18 3.56
C GLN A 69 -9.82 -1.67 3.49
N LEU A 70 -8.87 -2.57 3.72
CA LEU A 70 -7.45 -2.36 3.54
C LEU A 70 -6.85 -3.48 2.69
N ASN A 71 -5.87 -3.14 1.85
CA ASN A 71 -5.13 -4.14 1.10
C ASN A 71 -4.28 -5.00 2.04
N ASP A 72 -4.34 -6.32 1.91
CA ASP A 72 -3.54 -7.26 2.71
C ASP A 72 -2.02 -7.00 2.58
N SER A 73 -1.58 -6.61 1.38
CA SER A 73 -0.19 -6.23 1.09
C SER A 73 0.21 -4.88 1.69
N ALA A 74 -0.71 -4.13 2.32
CA ALA A 74 -0.42 -2.79 2.82
C ALA A 74 0.76 -2.78 3.80
N LYS A 75 0.82 -3.74 4.73
CA LYS A 75 1.94 -3.81 5.69
C LYS A 75 3.28 -4.03 4.99
N TYR A 76 3.32 -4.93 4.01
CA TYR A 76 4.54 -5.24 3.26
C TYR A 76 5.11 -4.00 2.58
N PHE A 77 4.26 -3.23 1.89
CA PHE A 77 4.68 -2.00 1.21
C PHE A 77 4.99 -0.87 2.19
N LEU A 78 4.21 -0.70 3.26
CA LEU A 78 4.43 0.33 4.27
C LEU A 78 5.71 0.11 5.09
N ASP A 79 6.06 -1.14 5.40
CA ASP A 79 7.33 -1.48 6.04
C ASP A 79 8.52 -1.31 5.07
N SER A 80 8.28 -1.29 3.75
CA SER A 80 9.31 -1.21 2.71
C SER A 80 9.42 0.17 2.04
N VAL A 81 8.78 1.22 2.56
CA VAL A 81 8.71 2.54 1.90
C VAL A 81 10.10 3.10 1.58
N SER A 82 11.07 2.98 2.49
CA SER A 82 12.44 3.46 2.29
C SER A 82 13.12 2.82 1.07
N ARG A 83 12.92 1.51 0.88
CA ARG A 83 13.45 0.75 -0.27
C ARG A 83 12.74 1.10 -1.57
N ILE A 84 11.42 1.28 -1.52
CA ILE A 84 10.60 1.57 -2.70
C ILE A 84 10.84 2.99 -3.23
N HIS A 85 11.16 3.92 -2.34
CA HIS A 85 11.45 5.31 -2.67
C HIS A 85 12.89 5.53 -3.16
N GLU A 86 13.80 4.57 -2.97
CA GLU A 86 15.21 4.72 -3.34
C GLU A 86 15.39 4.98 -4.84
N HIS A 87 16.32 5.88 -5.19
CA HIS A 87 16.65 6.17 -6.58
C HIS A 87 17.14 4.91 -7.29
N GLY A 88 16.47 4.55 -8.40
CA GLY A 88 16.80 3.34 -9.15
C GLY A 88 16.16 2.06 -8.60
N TYR A 89 15.16 2.18 -7.71
CA TYR A 89 14.34 1.07 -7.23
C TYR A 89 13.94 0.12 -8.38
N ARG A 90 14.20 -1.17 -8.16
CA ARG A 90 13.72 -2.26 -9.02
C ARG A 90 12.85 -3.19 -8.19
N PRO A 91 11.59 -3.44 -8.59
CA PRO A 91 10.72 -4.38 -7.91
C PRO A 91 11.35 -5.77 -7.82
N SER A 92 11.33 -6.35 -6.63
CA SER A 92 11.64 -7.75 -6.40
C SER A 92 10.49 -8.65 -6.85
N GLU A 93 10.74 -9.95 -6.98
CA GLU A 93 9.68 -10.94 -7.23
C GLU A 93 8.58 -10.84 -6.16
N GLN A 94 8.95 -10.56 -4.91
CA GLN A 94 8.01 -10.41 -3.82
C GLN A 94 7.14 -9.16 -3.97
N ASP A 95 7.71 -8.05 -4.45
CA ASP A 95 6.96 -6.83 -4.77
C ASP A 95 5.94 -7.09 -5.88
N ILE A 96 6.35 -7.84 -6.91
CA ILE A 96 5.48 -8.23 -8.02
C ILE A 96 4.31 -9.08 -7.50
N LEU A 97 4.59 -10.09 -6.67
CA LEU A 97 3.57 -10.97 -6.09
C LEU A 97 2.59 -10.23 -5.17
N TYR A 98 3.08 -9.28 -4.37
CA TYR A 98 2.22 -8.49 -3.47
C TYR A 98 1.54 -7.32 -4.17
N SER A 99 2.02 -6.89 -5.34
CA SER A 99 1.39 -5.85 -6.13
C SER A 99 0.04 -6.38 -6.65
N ARG A 100 -1.03 -5.95 -6.01
CA ARG A 100 -2.39 -6.30 -6.45
C ARG A 100 -2.72 -5.45 -7.67
N VAL A 101 -2.66 -6.05 -8.85
CA VAL A 101 -3.39 -5.56 -10.02
C VAL A 101 -4.71 -6.31 -10.04
N ALA A 102 -5.84 -5.60 -9.99
CA ALA A 102 -7.12 -6.24 -10.25
C ALA A 102 -7.07 -6.79 -11.68
N THR A 103 -6.98 -8.11 -11.83
CA THR A 103 -7.04 -8.76 -13.14
C THR A 103 -8.44 -8.56 -13.68
N THR A 104 -8.59 -7.71 -14.68
CA THR A 104 -9.81 -7.62 -15.48
C THR A 104 -9.78 -8.74 -16.52
N GLY A 105 -10.62 -9.76 -16.34
CA GLY A 105 -10.82 -10.84 -17.31
C GLY A 105 -10.19 -12.19 -16.92
N VAL A 106 -10.11 -13.08 -17.90
CA VAL A 106 -9.57 -14.44 -17.75
C VAL A 106 -8.10 -14.44 -18.14
N VAL A 107 -7.23 -14.84 -17.22
CA VAL A 107 -5.79 -15.00 -17.51
C VAL A 107 -5.49 -16.50 -17.64
N GLU A 108 -5.04 -16.92 -18.82
CA GLU A 108 -4.54 -18.27 -19.08
C GLU A 108 -3.00 -18.25 -19.15
N VAL A 109 -2.36 -19.00 -18.26
CA VAL A 109 -0.91 -19.21 -18.27
C VAL A 109 -0.60 -20.65 -18.63
N LYS A 110 0.18 -20.85 -19.69
CA LYS A 110 0.65 -22.17 -20.14
C LYS A 110 2.11 -22.34 -19.77
N PHE A 111 2.44 -23.40 -19.04
CA PHE A 111 3.81 -23.70 -18.65
C PHE A 111 4.06 -25.21 -18.64
N LYS A 112 5.32 -25.62 -18.79
CA LYS A 112 5.72 -27.02 -18.88
C LYS A 112 6.55 -27.42 -17.67
N ILE A 113 6.21 -28.52 -17.01
CA ILE A 113 7.01 -29.11 -15.92
C ILE A 113 7.28 -30.56 -16.25
N LYS A 114 8.56 -30.95 -16.39
CA LYS A 114 8.99 -32.33 -16.69
C LYS A 114 8.21 -32.95 -17.87
N ASP A 115 8.13 -32.21 -18.98
CA ASP A 115 7.40 -32.55 -20.20
C ASP A 115 5.88 -32.64 -20.13
N LEU A 116 5.27 -32.30 -18.99
CA LEU A 116 3.82 -32.15 -18.88
C LEU A 116 3.42 -30.70 -19.13
N ASP A 117 2.46 -30.49 -20.04
CA ASP A 117 1.87 -29.19 -20.31
C ASP A 117 0.78 -28.86 -19.28
N PHE A 118 0.99 -27.81 -18.49
CA PHE A 118 0.02 -27.27 -17.54
C PHE A 118 -0.65 -26.03 -18.12
N ARG A 119 -1.95 -25.91 -17.89
CA ARG A 119 -2.75 -24.72 -18.17
C ARG A 119 -3.36 -24.24 -16.86
N LEU A 120 -2.89 -23.10 -16.36
CA LEU A 120 -3.48 -22.41 -15.23
C LEU A 120 -4.45 -21.38 -15.77
N VAL A 121 -5.73 -21.51 -15.38
CA VAL A 121 -6.76 -20.53 -15.69
C VAL A 121 -7.15 -19.86 -14.38
N SER A 122 -6.89 -18.55 -14.29
CA SER A 122 -7.32 -17.74 -13.16
C SER A 122 -8.52 -16.89 -13.59
N MET A 123 -9.62 -17.00 -12.84
CA MET A 123 -10.79 -16.13 -12.96
C MET A 123 -11.01 -15.43 -11.62
N PHE A 124 -11.24 -14.12 -11.64
CA PHE A 124 -11.66 -13.30 -10.50
C PHE A 124 -13.05 -12.73 -10.75
#